data_AF-A0A4Y9T761-F1
#
_entry.id   AF-A0A4Y9T761-F1
#
_cell.length_a   1.000
_cell.length_b   1.000
_cell.length_c   1.000
_cell.angle_alpha   90.00
_cell.angle_beta   90.00
_cell.angle_gamma   90.00
#
_symmetry.space_group_name_H-M   'P 1'
#
loop_
_entity.id
_entity.type
_entity.pdbx_description
1 polymer ?
#
loop_
_entity_poly.entity_id
_entity_poly.type
_entity_poly.pdbx_seq_one_letter_code
_entity_poly.pdbx_strand_id
1 'polypeptide(L)'
;MTQKPNPLGSIKVNGPIPAHLARSVIEQTLRSAILDGRIPCGTALRQQDLADLFGVSRMPVREALRQLEAQALLNVIAHKGAVVAPLVQGDAAETYALRILLESEALRLSIPLLEDEDIDQAARYIDELETEKDYSEIGRLNRLFH
;
A
#
# COMPACT_ATOMS: atom_id res chain seq x y z
N MET A 1 -13.91 -2.44 -28.21
CA MET A 1 -12.89 -1.55 -27.62
C MET A 1 -12.92 -1.75 -26.11
N THR A 2 -12.07 -2.61 -25.56
CA THR A 2 -11.97 -2.84 -24.12
C THR A 2 -11.18 -1.69 -23.49
N GLN A 3 -11.84 -0.81 -22.74
CA GLN A 3 -11.15 0.18 -21.89
C GLN A 3 -10.18 -0.57 -20.98
N LYS A 4 -8.88 -0.24 -21.06
CA LYS A 4 -7.94 -0.72 -20.05
C LYS A 4 -8.39 -0.16 -18.69
N PRO A 5 -8.56 -1.00 -17.66
CA PRO A 5 -8.94 -0.50 -16.34
C PRO A 5 -7.94 0.56 -15.90
N ASN A 6 -8.43 1.69 -15.37
CA ASN A 6 -7.58 2.74 -14.83
C ASN A 6 -7.14 2.33 -13.41
N PRO A 7 -5.88 1.90 -13.21
CA PRO A 7 -5.43 1.41 -11.90
C PRO A 7 -5.39 2.50 -10.83
N LEU A 8 -5.43 3.77 -11.21
CA LEU A 8 -5.53 4.91 -10.27
C LEU A 8 -6.98 5.15 -9.80
N GLY A 9 -7.99 4.55 -10.44
CA GLY A 9 -9.40 4.76 -10.10
C GLY A 9 -9.81 4.20 -8.73
N SER A 10 -8.99 3.33 -8.14
CA SER A 10 -9.18 2.79 -6.78
C SER A 10 -8.67 3.73 -5.69
N ILE A 11 -7.95 4.79 -6.04
CA ILE A 11 -7.39 5.76 -5.10
C ILE A 11 -8.45 6.81 -4.79
N LYS A 12 -8.88 6.89 -3.53
CA LYS A 12 -9.76 7.94 -3.03
C LYS A 12 -8.94 9.04 -2.39
N VAL A 13 -9.09 10.29 -2.86
CA VAL A 13 -8.45 11.47 -2.28
C VAL A 13 -9.51 12.28 -1.53
N ASN A 14 -9.32 12.46 -0.22
CA ASN A 14 -10.27 13.15 0.64
C ASN A 14 -9.89 14.63 0.78
N GLY A 15 -10.58 15.50 0.03
CA GLY A 15 -10.45 16.94 0.15
C GLY A 15 -9.11 17.51 -0.34
N PRO A 16 -8.93 18.85 -0.27
CA PRO A 16 -7.71 19.50 -0.72
C PRO A 16 -6.54 19.16 0.21
N ILE A 17 -5.42 18.71 -0.36
CA ILE A 17 -4.22 18.35 0.41
C ILE A 17 -3.37 19.61 0.65
N PRO A 18 -3.06 19.97 1.90
CA PRO A 18 -2.15 21.07 2.20
C PRO A 18 -0.78 20.85 1.54
N ALA A 19 -0.23 21.89 0.91
CA ALA A 19 1.01 21.76 0.12
C ALA A 19 2.19 21.15 0.91
N HIS A 20 2.30 21.45 2.20
CA HIS A 20 3.36 20.93 3.07
C HIS A 20 3.21 19.42 3.40
N LEU A 21 2.01 18.86 3.24
CA LEU A 21 1.71 17.43 3.44
C LEU A 21 1.62 16.65 2.13
N ALA A 22 1.57 17.33 0.99
CA ALA A 22 1.34 16.71 -0.32
C ALA A 22 2.27 15.53 -0.58
N ARG A 23 3.58 15.68 -0.33
CA ARG A 23 4.56 14.62 -0.54
C ARG A 23 4.24 13.36 0.28
N SER A 24 4.04 13.50 1.59
CA SER A 24 3.83 12.36 2.49
C SER A 24 2.49 11.68 2.24
N VAL A 25 1.43 12.45 1.99
CA VAL A 25 0.10 11.90 1.67
C VAL A 25 0.15 11.09 0.37
N ILE A 26 0.77 11.62 -0.69
CA ILE A 26 0.89 10.91 -1.97
C ILE A 26 1.70 9.62 -1.78
N GLU A 27 2.84 9.69 -1.11
CA GLU A 27 3.71 8.55 -0.86
C GLU A 27 2.98 7.45 -0.09
N GLN A 28 2.33 7.78 1.03
CA GLN A 28 1.62 6.81 1.86
C GLN A 28 0.43 6.19 1.12
N THR A 29 -0.31 7.00 0.37
CA THR A 29 -1.47 6.54 -0.41
C THR A 29 -1.04 5.56 -1.50
N LEU A 30 0.00 5.90 -2.27
CA LEU A 30 0.52 5.03 -3.32
C LEU A 30 1.17 3.77 -2.75
N ARG A 31 1.92 3.88 -1.65
CA ARG A 31 2.54 2.74 -0.97
C ARG A 31 1.48 1.71 -0.56
N SER A 32 0.45 2.14 0.14
CA SER A 32 -0.66 1.26 0.55
C SER A 32 -1.32 0.64 -0.68
N ALA A 33 -1.66 1.44 -1.70
CA ALA A 33 -2.33 0.90 -2.88
C ALA A 33 -1.48 -0.09 -3.69
N ILE A 34 -0.14 0.05 -3.71
CA ILE A 34 0.78 -0.93 -4.31
C ILE A 34 0.82 -2.21 -3.46
N LEU A 35 1.01 -2.08 -2.15
CA LEU A 35 1.14 -3.23 -1.25
C LEU A 35 -0.15 -4.04 -1.11
N ASP A 36 -1.31 -3.38 -1.18
CA ASP A 36 -2.64 -4.02 -1.13
C ASP A 36 -3.08 -4.59 -2.50
N GLY A 37 -2.24 -4.44 -3.54
CA GLY A 37 -2.50 -4.92 -4.90
C GLY A 37 -3.50 -4.08 -5.71
N ARG A 38 -4.07 -3.01 -5.15
CA ARG A 38 -4.98 -2.08 -5.84
C ARG A 38 -4.33 -1.38 -7.03
N ILE A 39 -3.01 -1.17 -6.98
CA ILE A 39 -2.17 -0.77 -8.11
C ILE A 39 -1.29 -1.97 -8.49
N PRO A 40 -1.60 -2.69 -9.58
CA PRO A 40 -0.86 -3.89 -9.94
C PRO A 40 0.61 -3.62 -10.31
N CYS A 41 1.45 -4.63 -10.12
CA CYS A 41 2.81 -4.68 -10.67
C CYS A 41 2.81 -4.34 -12.17
N GLY A 42 3.81 -3.57 -12.62
CA GLY A 42 3.94 -3.14 -14.00
C GLY A 42 3.10 -1.91 -14.37
N THR A 43 2.29 -1.38 -13.43
CA THR A 43 1.55 -0.14 -13.66
C THR A 43 2.50 1.05 -13.81
N ALA A 44 2.35 1.82 -14.89
CA ALA A 44 3.08 3.06 -15.09
C ALA A 44 2.41 4.21 -14.32
N LEU A 45 3.17 4.89 -13.47
CA LEU A 45 2.75 6.03 -12.66
C LEU A 45 3.31 7.33 -13.26
N ARG A 46 2.45 8.05 -14.00
CA ARG A 46 2.83 9.33 -14.61
C ARG A 46 2.66 10.46 -13.61
N GLN A 47 3.64 11.36 -13.55
CA GLN A 47 3.62 12.49 -12.62
C GLN A 47 2.44 13.42 -12.87
N GLN A 48 2.04 13.63 -14.13
CA GLN A 48 0.93 14.50 -14.47
C GLN A 48 -0.40 13.90 -13.98
N ASP A 49 -0.68 12.64 -14.32
CA ASP A 49 -1.90 11.94 -13.90
C ASP A 49 -2.06 11.92 -12.38
N LEU A 50 -0.96 11.72 -11.64
CA LEU A 50 -0.95 11.78 -10.17
C LEU A 50 -1.14 13.21 -9.64
N ALA A 51 -0.50 14.21 -10.26
CA ALA A 51 -0.68 15.61 -9.87
C ALA A 51 -2.15 16.04 -10.00
N ASP A 52 -2.80 15.62 -11.09
CA ASP A 52 -4.20 15.88 -11.36
C ASP A 52 -5.11 15.13 -10.37
N LEU A 53 -4.82 13.85 -10.09
CA LEU A 53 -5.55 13.03 -9.11
C LEU A 53 -5.54 13.64 -7.70
N PHE A 54 -4.37 14.10 -7.25
CA PHE A 54 -4.18 14.63 -5.90
C PHE A 54 -4.45 16.15 -5.79
N GLY A 55 -4.68 16.84 -6.92
CA GLY A 55 -4.91 18.29 -6.94
C GLY A 55 -3.70 19.12 -6.51
N VAL A 56 -2.48 18.66 -6.85
CA VAL A 56 -1.21 19.29 -6.42
C VAL A 56 -0.28 19.55 -7.61
N SER A 57 0.81 20.27 -7.37
CA SER A 57 1.85 20.44 -8.40
C SER A 57 2.67 19.15 -8.62
N ARG A 58 3.41 19.07 -9.73
CA ARG A 58 4.25 17.90 -10.07
C ARG A 58 5.42 17.68 -9.12
N MET A 59 5.88 18.70 -8.39
CA MET A 59 7.06 18.60 -7.53
C MET A 59 6.88 17.62 -6.36
N PRO A 60 5.83 17.71 -5.50
CA PRO A 60 5.61 16.74 -4.43
C PRO A 60 5.38 15.31 -4.95
N VAL A 61 4.75 15.16 -6.12
CA VAL A 61 4.58 13.86 -6.78
C VAL A 61 5.92 13.25 -7.15
N ARG A 62 6.82 14.02 -7.78
CA ARG A 62 8.15 13.55 -8.13
C ARG A 62 8.95 13.10 -6.91
N GLU A 63 8.90 13.86 -5.82
CA GLU A 63 9.60 13.49 -4.58
C GLU A 63 8.99 12.25 -3.91
N ALA A 64 7.66 12.09 -3.94
CA ALA A 64 6.99 10.88 -3.45
C ALA A 64 7.39 9.63 -4.27
N LEU A 65 7.40 9.73 -5.61
CA LEU A 65 7.83 8.62 -6.47
C LEU A 65 9.30 8.24 -6.23
N ARG A 66 10.18 9.21 -5.98
CA ARG A 66 11.60 8.94 -5.61
C ARG A 66 11.73 8.17 -4.30
N GLN A 67 10.90 8.48 -3.29
CA GLN A 67 10.94 7.72 -2.04
C GLN A 67 10.43 6.29 -2.22
N LEU A 68 9.40 6.09 -3.04
CA LEU A 68 8.89 4.75 -3.36
C LEU A 68 9.89 3.93 -4.19
N GLU A 69 10.64 4.56 -5.08
CA GLU A 69 11.77 3.93 -5.79
C GLU A 69 12.88 3.52 -4.80
N ALA A 70 13.24 4.38 -3.85
CA ALA A 70 14.21 4.04 -2.80
C ALA A 70 13.77 2.87 -1.90
N GLN A 71 12.46 2.63 -1.81
CA GLN A 71 11.85 1.49 -1.11
C GLN A 71 11.69 0.24 -2.01
N ALA A 72 12.24 0.25 -3.23
CA ALA A 72 12.10 -0.81 -4.23
C ALA A 72 10.65 -1.13 -4.65
N LEU A 73 9.70 -0.22 -4.39
CA LEU A 73 8.30 -0.39 -4.80
C LEU A 73 8.07 0.06 -6.25
N LEU A 74 8.96 0.91 -6.77
CA LEU A 74 8.93 1.40 -8.15
C LEU A 74 10.30 1.21 -8.80
N ASN A 75 10.30 1.01 -10.12
CA ASN A 75 11.47 1.12 -10.98
C ASN A 75 11.28 2.31 -11.91
N VAL A 76 12.26 3.23 -11.98
CA VAL A 76 12.24 4.28 -13.00
C VAL A 76 12.81 3.72 -14.30
N ILE A 77 11.95 3.64 -15.32
CA ILE A 77 12.32 3.19 -16.66
C ILE A 77 12.43 4.40 -17.57
N ALA A 78 13.57 4.52 -18.26
CA ALA A 78 13.80 5.57 -19.26
C ALA A 78 12.62 5.62 -20.26
N HIS A 79 12.09 6.83 -20.48
CA HIS A 79 10.94 7.11 -21.36
C HIS A 79 9.57 6.54 -20.95
N LYS A 80 9.47 5.70 -19.91
CA LYS A 80 8.19 5.19 -19.38
C LYS A 80 7.78 5.80 -18.03
N GLY A 81 8.72 6.43 -17.33
CA GLY A 81 8.49 7.00 -16.00
C GLY A 81 8.65 5.95 -14.90
N ALA A 82 8.04 6.18 -13.74
CA ALA A 82 8.05 5.23 -12.64
C ALA A 82 7.05 4.10 -12.91
N VAL A 83 7.47 2.85 -12.73
CA VAL A 83 6.65 1.65 -12.95
C VAL A 83 6.65 0.83 -11.66
N VAL A 84 5.48 0.33 -11.24
CA VAL A 84 5.37 -0.52 -10.05
C VAL A 84 6.22 -1.76 -10.21
N ALA A 85 7.16 -1.96 -9.30
CA ALA A 85 8.10 -3.06 -9.32
C ALA A 85 7.39 -4.40 -9.03
N PRO A 86 7.86 -5.52 -9.59
CA PRO A 86 7.42 -6.84 -9.15
C PRO A 86 7.88 -7.08 -7.71
N LEU A 87 6.97 -7.61 -6.89
CA LEU A 87 7.33 -8.21 -5.60
C LEU A 87 8.16 -9.47 -5.90
N VAL A 88 9.47 -9.43 -5.66
CA VAL A 88 10.40 -10.51 -6.04
C VAL A 88 10.16 -11.73 -5.14
N GLN A 89 9.91 -12.90 -5.75
CA GLN A 89 9.72 -14.17 -5.02
C GLN A 89 10.94 -14.64 -4.22
N GLY A 90 12.16 -14.21 -4.58
CA GLY A 90 13.39 -14.50 -3.84
C GLY A 90 13.48 -13.86 -2.46
N ASP A 91 12.68 -12.81 -2.20
CA ASP A 91 12.62 -12.08 -0.94
C ASP A 91 11.62 -12.71 0.05
N ALA A 92 10.70 -13.56 -0.42
CA ALA A 92 9.65 -14.10 0.44
C ALA A 92 10.25 -14.92 1.60
N ALA A 93 11.20 -15.82 1.36
CA ALA A 93 11.78 -16.64 2.43
C ALA A 93 12.49 -15.79 3.51
N GLU A 94 13.28 -14.79 3.09
CA GLU A 94 14.01 -13.89 4.00
C GLU A 94 13.04 -12.96 4.74
N THR A 95 12.07 -12.39 4.03
CA THR A 95 10.99 -11.57 4.61
C THR A 95 10.20 -12.36 5.65
N TYR A 96 9.77 -13.59 5.34
CA TYR A 96 9.04 -14.42 6.30
C TYR A 96 9.91 -14.83 7.50
N ALA A 97 11.20 -15.12 7.29
CA ALA A 97 12.12 -15.39 8.40
C ALA A 97 12.25 -14.18 9.35
N LEU A 98 12.37 -12.97 8.80
CA LEU A 98 12.41 -11.74 9.59
C LEU A 98 11.07 -11.47 10.30
N ARG A 99 9.95 -11.66 9.60
CA ARG A 99 8.60 -11.51 10.19
C ARG A 99 8.38 -12.48 11.34
N ILE A 100 8.73 -13.75 11.20
CA ILE A 100 8.60 -14.74 12.29
C ILE A 100 9.38 -14.28 13.53
N LEU A 101 10.62 -13.80 13.35
CA LEU A 101 11.44 -13.31 14.45
C LEU A 101 10.81 -12.10 15.16
N LEU A 102 10.32 -11.12 14.39
CA LEU A 102 9.77 -9.87 14.93
C LEU A 102 8.36 -10.03 15.51
N GLU A 103 7.46 -10.68 14.77
CA GLU A 103 6.05 -10.85 15.15
C GLU A 103 5.91 -11.77 16.36
N SER A 104 6.76 -12.79 16.51
CA SER A 104 6.73 -13.64 17.71
C SER A 104 7.04 -12.86 18.98
N GLU A 105 8.04 -11.98 18.94
CA GLU A 105 8.40 -11.13 20.07
C GLU A 105 7.34 -10.05 20.32
N ALA A 106 6.79 -9.44 19.26
CA ALA A 106 5.68 -8.50 19.37
C ALA A 106 4.46 -9.15 20.05
N LEU A 107 4.10 -10.38 19.66
CA LEU A 107 2.99 -11.11 20.25
C LEU A 107 3.27 -11.47 21.71
N ARG A 108 4.50 -11.91 22.04
CA ARG A 108 4.90 -12.22 23.42
C ARG A 108 4.79 -11.00 24.35
N LEU A 109 5.10 -9.81 23.83
CA LEU A 109 4.99 -8.55 24.57
C LEU A 109 3.56 -8.04 24.65
N SER A 110 2.76 -8.24 23.60
CA SER A 110 1.40 -7.71 23.47
C SER A 110 0.36 -8.56 24.23
N ILE A 111 0.41 -9.89 24.13
CA ILE A 111 -0.60 -10.80 24.72
C ILE A 111 -0.91 -10.49 26.21
N PRO A 112 0.07 -10.25 27.09
CA PRO A 112 -0.21 -9.97 28.51
C PRO A 112 -0.91 -8.63 28.77
N LEU A 113 -0.98 -7.76 27.76
CA LEU A 113 -1.49 -6.38 27.85
C LEU A 113 -2.76 -6.18 27.03
N LEU A 114 -3.23 -7.19 26.28
CA LEU A 114 -4.45 -7.08 25.48
C LEU A 114 -5.67 -6.91 26.38
N GLU A 115 -6.55 -6.00 25.98
CA GLU A 115 -7.83 -5.76 26.64
C GLU A 115 -8.97 -6.46 25.87
N ASP A 116 -10.14 -6.60 26.49
CA ASP A 116 -11.30 -7.25 25.86
C ASP A 116 -11.69 -6.58 24.52
N GLU A 117 -11.49 -5.26 24.40
CA GLU A 117 -11.75 -4.50 23.16
C GLU A 117 -10.82 -4.92 22.01
N ASP A 118 -9.56 -5.24 22.29
CA ASP A 118 -8.61 -5.72 21.28
C ASP A 118 -9.03 -7.10 20.75
N ILE A 119 -9.46 -7.99 21.66
CA ILE A 119 -9.92 -9.34 21.33
C ILE A 119 -11.22 -9.28 20.49
N ASP A 120 -12.17 -8.44 20.90
CA ASP A 120 -13.40 -8.22 20.15
C ASP A 120 -13.13 -7.65 18.76
N GLN A 121 -12.18 -6.72 18.65
CA GLN A 121 -11.81 -6.13 17.37
C GLN A 121 -11.12 -7.14 16.45
N ALA A 122 -10.22 -7.98 16.98
CA ALA A 122 -9.59 -9.06 16.24
C ALA A 122 -10.62 -10.09 15.75
N ALA A 123 -11.59 -10.46 16.59
CA ALA A 123 -12.67 -11.38 16.22
C ALA A 123 -13.52 -10.83 15.06
N ARG A 124 -13.86 -9.53 15.08
CA ARG A 124 -14.60 -8.89 13.97
C ARG A 124 -13.86 -8.99 12.64
N TYR A 125 -12.54 -8.78 12.63
CA TYR A 125 -11.78 -8.92 11.39
C TYR A 125 -11.74 -10.35 10.85
N ILE A 126 -11.75 -11.37 11.73
CA ILE A 126 -11.90 -12.77 11.33
C ILE A 126 -13.28 -13.00 10.71
N ASP A 127 -14.35 -12.55 11.36
CA ASP A 127 -15.73 -12.71 10.86
C ASP A 127 -15.91 -12.06 9.47
N GLU A 128 -15.33 -10.88 9.27
CA GLU A 128 -15.32 -10.21 7.96
C GLU A 128 -14.52 -11.03 6.92
N LEU A 129 -13.35 -11.57 7.29
CA LEU A 129 -12.53 -12.42 6.41
C LEU A 129 -13.23 -13.69 5.95
N GLU A 130 -14.05 -14.32 6.80
CA GLU A 130 -14.75 -15.58 6.46
C GLU A 130 -15.72 -15.43 5.28
N THR A 131 -16.25 -14.23 5.05
CA THR A 131 -17.27 -13.97 4.02
C THR A 131 -16.76 -13.14 2.84
N GLU A 132 -15.58 -12.55 2.94
CA GLU A 132 -14.97 -11.72 1.90
C GLU A 132 -14.49 -12.55 0.70
N LYS A 133 -14.68 -12.02 -0.50
CA LYS A 133 -14.32 -12.65 -1.78
C LYS A 133 -13.40 -11.80 -2.63
N ASP A 134 -13.30 -10.50 -2.36
CA ASP A 134 -12.34 -9.62 -3.02
C ASP A 134 -10.93 -9.84 -2.45
N TYR A 135 -9.99 -10.24 -3.31
CA TYR A 135 -8.61 -10.54 -2.89
C TYR A 135 -7.86 -9.35 -2.30
N SER A 136 -8.20 -8.11 -2.70
CA SER A 136 -7.57 -6.91 -2.15
C SER A 136 -8.09 -6.64 -0.74
N GLU A 137 -9.39 -6.79 -0.53
CA GLU A 137 -10.01 -6.64 0.79
C GLU A 137 -9.59 -7.76 1.76
N ILE A 138 -9.42 -9.01 1.28
CA ILE A 138 -8.82 -10.10 2.08
C ILE A 138 -7.43 -9.70 2.60
N GLY A 139 -6.58 -9.14 1.73
CA GLY A 139 -5.24 -8.68 2.13
C GLY A 139 -5.29 -7.55 3.16
N ARG A 140 -6.21 -6.60 3.00
CA ARG A 140 -6.41 -5.49 3.95
C ARG A 140 -6.90 -5.99 5.31
N LEU A 141 -7.92 -6.84 5.34
CA LEU A 141 -8.49 -7.38 6.57
C LEU A 141 -7.48 -8.27 7.32
N ASN A 142 -6.73 -9.11 6.60
CA ASN A 142 -5.65 -9.90 7.18
C ASN A 142 -4.59 -9.03 7.85
N ARG A 143 -4.21 -7.90 7.23
CA ARG A 143 -3.28 -6.92 7.83
C ARG A 143 -3.87 -6.24 9.07
N LEU A 144 -5.19 -6.03 9.15
CA LEU A 144 -5.83 -5.40 10.31
C LEU A 144 -6.01 -6.35 11.49
N PHE A 145 -6.15 -7.65 11.19
CA PHE A 145 -6.17 -8.70 12.20
C PHE A 145 -4.80 -8.89 12.88
N HIS A 146 -3.71 -8.83 12.11
CA HIS A 146 -2.34 -8.89 12.61
C HIS A 146 -1.86 -7.57 13.22
#